data_AF-A0A0C9SSG1-F1
#
_entry.id   AF-A0A0C9SSG1-F1
#
_cell.length_a   1.000
_cell.length_b   1.000
_cell.length_c   1.000
_cell.angle_alpha   90.00
_cell.angle_beta   90.00
_cell.angle_gamma   90.00
#
_symmetry.space_group_name_H-M   'P 1'
#
loop_
_entity.id
_entity.type
_entity.pdbx_description
1 polymer ?
#
loop_
_entity_poly.entity_id
_entity_poly.type
_entity_poly.pdbx_seq_one_letter_code
_entity_poly.pdbx_strand_id
1 'polypeptide(L)' 'MCPNTSKADLPSIHDISTYIYNSFIKFLNTLKTRIQATTAGHISTTTDLESIDQTKATFMGLTVH' A
#
# COMPACT_ATOMS: atom_id res chain seq x y z
N MET A 1 24.65 -2.12 18.51
CA MET A 1 24.59 -3.56 18.14
C MET A 1 23.91 -4.29 19.28
N CYS A 2 22.75 -4.91 19.04
CA CYS A 2 22.10 -5.75 20.05
C CYS A 2 22.74 -7.14 19.98
N PRO A 3 23.56 -7.57 20.96
CA PRO A 3 24.50 -8.68 20.76
C PRO A 3 23.84 -10.06 20.60
N ASN A 4 22.54 -10.19 20.91
CA ASN A 4 21.86 -11.48 21.03
C ASN A 4 20.69 -11.69 20.05
N THR A 5 20.51 -10.83 19.04
CA THR A 5 19.45 -11.04 18.04
C THR A 5 19.84 -12.17 17.10
N SER A 6 19.11 -13.29 17.16
CA SER A 6 19.25 -14.43 16.28
C SER A 6 18.36 -14.28 15.03
N LYS A 7 18.63 -15.07 13.99
CA LYS A 7 17.75 -15.10 12.79
C LYS A 7 16.32 -15.52 13.10
N ALA A 8 16.09 -16.26 14.19
CA ALA A 8 14.75 -16.66 14.62
C ALA A 8 13.97 -15.48 15.25
N ASP A 9 14.67 -14.43 15.68
CA ASP A 9 14.06 -13.21 16.21
C ASP A 9 13.65 -12.23 15.11
N LEU A 10 14.08 -12.48 13.87
CA LEU A 10 13.67 -11.69 12.71
C LEU A 10 12.35 -12.25 12.16
N PRO A 11 11.37 -11.39 11.86
CA PRO A 11 10.15 -11.82 11.20
C PRO A 11 10.50 -12.42 9.84
N SER A 12 9.86 -13.54 9.51
CA SER A 12 10.04 -14.14 8.19
C SER A 12 9.47 -13.22 7.10
N ILE A 13 9.84 -13.49 5.85
CA ILE A 13 9.24 -12.80 4.70
C ILE A 13 7.71 -12.96 4.73
N HIS A 14 7.21 -14.14 5.12
CA HIS A 14 5.79 -14.39 5.25
C HIS A 14 5.12 -13.50 6.30
N ASP A 15 5.76 -13.32 7.45
CA ASP A 15 5.24 -12.47 8.53
C ASP A 15 5.18 -11.00 8.11
N ILE A 16 6.23 -10.52 7.43
CA ILE A 16 6.29 -9.16 6.91
C ILE A 16 5.22 -8.94 5.83
N SER A 17 5.11 -9.84 4.86
CA SER A 17 4.09 -9.75 3.80
C SER A 17 2.68 -9.77 4.37
N THR A 18 2.42 -10.64 5.36
CA THR A 18 1.12 -10.73 6.04
C THR A 18 0.80 -9.46 6.80
N TYR A 19 1.78 -8.90 7.51
CA TYR A 19 1.63 -7.62 8.21
C TYR A 19 1.30 -6.48 7.25
N ILE A 20 2.03 -6.36 6.13
CA ILE A 20 1.81 -5.33 5.11
C ILE A 20 0.41 -5.47 4.52
N TYR A 21 0.02 -6.68 4.12
CA TYR A 21 -1.32 -6.94 3.57
C TYR A 21 -2.43 -6.54 4.54
N ASN A 22 -2.35 -7.01 5.79
CA ASN A 22 -3.38 -6.71 6.79
C ASN A 22 -3.46 -5.21 7.11
N SER A 23 -2.31 -4.53 7.18
CA SER A 23 -2.24 -3.08 7.41
C SER A 23 -2.84 -2.30 6.24
N PHE A 24 -2.57 -2.74 5.01
CA PHE A 24 -3.14 -2.14 3.81
C PHE A 24 -4.67 -2.29 3.75
N ILE A 25 -5.19 -3.47 4.07
CA ILE A 25 -6.65 -3.71 4.16
C ILE A 25 -7.30 -2.80 5.21
N LYS A 26 -6.69 -2.66 6.40
CA LYS A 26 -7.19 -1.74 7.44
C LYS A 26 -7.22 -0.30 6.93
N PHE A 27 -6.14 0.14 6.29
CA PHE A 27 -6.07 1.47 5.68
C PHE A 27 -7.18 1.70 4.66
N LEU A 28 -7.42 0.75 3.74
CA LEU A 28 -8.49 0.86 2.74
C LEU A 28 -9.88 0.98 3.38
N ASN A 29 -10.15 0.20 4.43
CA ASN A 29 -11.42 0.29 5.15
C ASN A 29 -11.60 1.67 5.80
N THR A 30 -10.57 2.19 6.47
CA THR A 30 -10.60 3.53 7.07
C THR A 30 -10.77 4.62 6.00
N LEU A 31 -10.04 4.52 4.88
CA LEU A 31 -10.14 5.46 3.76
C LEU A 31 -11.55 5.48 3.19
N LYS A 32 -12.14 4.30 2.96
CA LYS A 32 -13.52 4.17 2.47
C LYS A 32 -14.51 4.87 3.40
N THR A 33 -14.43 4.61 4.70
CA THR A 33 -15.31 5.27 5.69
C THR A 33 -15.14 6.78 5.67
N ARG A 34 -13.91 7.29 5.58
CA ARG A 34 -13.63 8.73 5.54
C ARG A 34 -14.18 9.40 4.29
N ILE A 35 -13.95 8.81 3.12
CA ILE A 35 -14.49 9.27 1.84
C ILE A 35 -16.02 9.34 1.89
N GLN A 36 -16.67 8.30 2.40
CA GLN A 36 -18.13 8.22 2.49
C GLN A 36 -18.72 9.20 3.52
N ALA A 37 -18.00 9.53 4.59
CA ALA A 37 -18.52 10.34 5.69
C ALA A 37 -18.37 11.86 5.51
N THR A 38 -17.34 12.34 4.80
CA THR A 38 -16.93 13.77 4.91
C THR A 38 -16.68 14.52 3.60
N THR A 39 -16.63 13.87 2.43
CA THR A 39 -16.11 14.51 1.20
C THR A 39 -16.88 14.15 -0.08
N ALA A 40 -18.17 13.81 0.02
CA ALA A 40 -19.01 13.62 -1.17
C ALA A 40 -19.00 14.89 -2.05
N GLY A 41 -18.22 14.86 -3.14
CA GLY A 41 -18.04 15.97 -4.08
C GLY A 41 -16.68 16.69 -4.07
N HIS A 42 -15.75 16.37 -3.16
CA HIS A 42 -14.45 17.06 -3.04
C HIS A 42 -13.22 16.18 -3.33
N ILE A 43 -13.44 14.98 -3.87
CA ILE A 43 -12.37 14.04 -4.17
C ILE A 43 -11.94 14.24 -5.61
N SER A 44 -10.63 14.39 -5.83
CA SER A 44 -10.05 14.38 -7.16
C SER A 44 -9.04 13.26 -7.28
N THR A 45 -8.89 12.71 -8.47
CA THR A 45 -7.93 11.63 -8.73
C THR A 45 -7.01 12.03 -9.86
N THR A 46 -5.71 11.83 -9.67
CA THR A 46 -4.70 11.88 -10.73
C THR A 46 -4.41 10.45 -11.18
N THR A 47 -4.47 10.21 -12.48
CA THR A 47 -4.16 8.92 -13.08
C THR A 47 -2.91 9.08 -13.94
N ASP A 48 -1.87 8.33 -13.60
CA ASP A 48 -0.59 8.33 -14.32
C ASP A 48 -0.46 7.01 -15.08
N LEU A 49 -0.26 7.05 -16.39
CA LEU A 49 -0.01 5.87 -17.21
C LEU A 49 1.40 5.93 -17.77
N GLU A 50 2.16 4.87 -17.54
CA GLU A 50 3.52 4.74 -18.07
C GLU A 50 3.72 3.35 -18.68
N SER A 51 4.29 3.31 -19.88
CA SER A 51 4.69 2.05 -20.52
C SER A 51 6.21 1.91 -20.41
N ILE A 52 6.68 0.82 -19.82
CA ILE A 52 8.11 0.58 -19.63
C ILE A 52 8.54 -0.60 -20.51
N ASP A 53 9.37 -0.28 -21.50
CA ASP A 53 9.83 -1.25 -22.49
C ASP A 53 10.66 -2.39 -21.91
N GLN A 54 11.45 -2.11 -20.86
CA GLN A 54 12.30 -3.11 -20.22
C GLN A 54 11.49 -4.23 -19.55
N THR A 55 10.37 -3.87 -18.93
CA THR A 55 9.48 -4.83 -18.26
C THR A 55 8.40 -5.36 -19.20
N LYS A 56 8.27 -4.80 -20.41
CA LYS A 56 7.19 -5.07 -21.37
C LYS A 56 5.81 -4.97 -20.72
N ALA A 57 5.67 -3.99 -19.81
CA ALA A 57 4.46 -3.79 -19.03
C ALA A 57 4.04 -2.32 -19.04
N THR A 58 2.73 -2.12 -18.93
CA THR A 58 2.13 -0.80 -18.69
C THR A 58 1.72 -0.71 -17.23
N PHE A 59 2.12 0.38 -16.58
CA PHE A 59 1.78 0.70 -15.21
C PHE A 59 0.74 1.81 -15.20
N MET A 60 -0.23 1.68 -14.30
CA MET A 60 -1.26 2.68 -14.07
C MET A 60 -1.22 3.05 -12.58
N GLY A 61 -0.70 4.24 -12.29
CA GLY A 61 -0.77 4.87 -10.98
C GLY A 61 -2.09 5.61 -10.81
N LEU A 62 -2.66 5.53 -9.61
CA LEU A 62 -3.84 6.29 -9.21
C LEU A 62 -3.55 6.96 -7.87
N THR A 63 -3.60 8.29 -7.86
CA THR A 63 -3.44 9.10 -6.64
C THR A 63 -4.76 9.80 -6.35
N VAL A 64 -5.25 9.72 -5.12
CA VAL A 64 -6.48 10.38 -4.66
C VAL A 64 -6.10 11.56 -3.77
N HIS A 65 -6.66 12.75 -4.04
CA HIS A 65 -6.51 13.98 -3.25
C HIS A 65 -7.80 14.32 -2.53
#